data_AF-A0A0F9A142-F1
#
_entry.id   AF-A0A0F9A142-F1
#
_cell.length_a   1.000
_cell.length_b   1.000
_cell.length_c   1.000
_cell.angle_alpha   90.00
_cell.angle_beta   90.00
_cell.angle_gamma   90.00
#
_symmetry.space_group_name_H-M   'P 1'
#
loop_
_entity.id
_entity.type
_entity.pdbx_description
1 polymer ?
#
loop_
_entity_poly.entity_id
_entity_poly.type
_entity_poly.pdbx_seq_one_letter_code
_entity_poly.pdbx_strand_id
1 'polypeptide(L)'
;MHKDDGYISYIINPKSGASSGKHMVAKFNDYLRKKGYDVRTCFTKSLDHAREMAEDAGRSEDCQMVAVAGGDGTARDVIHGLEGSGKPLMVIPCGTE
;
A
#
# COMPACT_ATOMS: atom_id res chain seq x y z
N MET A 1 0.51 8.20 14.82
CA MET A 1 1.68 7.86 14.00
C MET A 1 2.52 9.11 13.87
N HIS A 2 3.58 9.20 14.67
CA HIS A 2 4.60 10.22 14.48
C HIS A 2 5.49 9.81 13.31
N LYS A 3 6.14 10.80 12.69
CA LYS A 3 6.95 10.59 11.48
C LYS A 3 8.19 9.72 11.73
N ASP A 4 8.58 9.62 12.99
CA ASP A 4 9.79 8.92 13.44
C ASP A 4 9.49 7.49 13.93
N ASP A 5 8.21 7.07 13.94
CA ASP A 5 7.79 5.78 14.50
C ASP A 5 7.98 4.60 13.53
N GLY A 6 8.50 4.84 12.31
CA GLY A 6 8.69 3.82 11.29
C GLY A 6 8.14 4.23 9.92
N TYR A 7 7.77 3.24 9.11
CA TYR A 7 7.45 3.45 7.69
C TYR A 7 6.04 3.03 7.30
N ILE A 8 5.56 3.63 6.20
CA ILE A 8 4.33 3.24 5.49
C ILE A 8 4.73 2.30 4.34
N SER A 9 4.21 1.07 4.35
CA SER A 9 4.34 0.16 3.21
C SER A 9 3.31 0.54 2.15
N TYR A 10 3.75 0.99 0.98
CA TYR A 10 2.88 1.45 -0.09
C TYR A 10 2.90 0.44 -1.24
N ILE A 11 1.91 -0.43 -1.28
CA ILE A 11 1.77 -1.53 -2.24
C ILE A 11 0.92 -1.06 -3.43
N ILE A 12 1.49 -1.09 -4.63
CA ILE A 12 0.87 -0.57 -5.85
C ILE A 12 0.75 -1.68 -6.88
N ASN A 13 -0.47 -1.95 -7.36
CA ASN A 13 -0.66 -2.78 -8.55
C ASN A 13 -0.65 -1.92 -9.82
N PRO A 14 0.44 -1.95 -10.63
CA PRO A 14 0.55 -1.11 -11.82
C PRO A 14 -0.44 -1.50 -12.94
N LYS A 15 -1.04 -2.70 -12.85
CA LYS A 15 -2.04 -3.19 -13.80
C LYS A 15 -3.46 -2.75 -13.47
N SER A 16 -3.70 -2.21 -12.26
CA SER A 16 -5.00 -1.70 -11.86
C SER A 16 -5.19 -0.23 -12.24
N GLY A 17 -6.44 0.12 -12.58
CA GLY A 17 -6.89 1.50 -12.75
C GLY A 17 -6.54 2.16 -14.08
N ALA A 18 -7.28 3.23 -14.41
CA ALA A 18 -6.95 4.11 -15.53
C ALA A 18 -5.71 4.97 -15.22
N SER A 19 -5.19 5.62 -16.26
CA SER A 19 -4.06 6.55 -16.17
C SER A 19 -4.28 7.68 -15.14
N SER A 20 -5.52 8.14 -14.96
CA SER A 20 -5.89 9.14 -13.95
C SER A 20 -5.68 8.64 -12.51
N GLY A 21 -6.08 7.41 -12.21
CA GLY A 21 -5.84 6.77 -10.90
C GLY A 21 -4.36 6.62 -10.60
N LYS A 22 -3.55 6.26 -11.60
CA LYS A 22 -2.09 6.15 -11.46
C LYS A 22 -1.43 7.48 -11.09
N HIS A 23 -1.91 8.58 -11.66
CA HIS A 23 -1.40 9.91 -11.34
C HIS A 23 -1.75 10.34 -9.90
N MET A 24 -2.96 9.99 -9.43
CA MET A 24 -3.38 10.24 -8.04
C MET A 24 -2.52 9.46 -7.04
N VAL A 25 -2.28 8.17 -7.30
CA VAL A 25 -1.41 7.31 -6.49
C VAL A 25 0.00 7.90 -6.36
N ALA A 26 0.59 8.32 -7.48
CA ALA A 26 1.91 8.95 -7.48
C ALA A 26 1.92 10.26 -6.68
N LYS A 27 0.93 11.15 -6.91
CA LYS A 27 0.81 12.40 -6.17
C LYS A 27 0.63 12.20 -4.66
N PHE A 28 -0.10 11.17 -4.26
CA PHE A 28 -0.32 10.87 -2.87
C PHE A 28 0.94 10.29 -2.19
N ASN A 29 1.69 9.43 -2.89
CA ASN A 29 3.02 8.99 -2.43
C ASN A 29 3.96 10.20 -2.22
N ASP A 30 4.03 11.10 -3.20
CA ASP A 30 4.84 12.32 -3.10
C ASP A 30 4.40 13.22 -1.95
N TYR A 31 3.08 13.35 -1.74
CA TYR A 31 2.54 14.12 -0.62
C TYR A 31 2.99 13.56 0.73
N LEU A 32 2.89 12.25 0.94
CA LEU A 32 3.34 11.60 2.18
C LEU A 32 4.83 11.84 2.43
N ARG A 33 5.66 11.65 1.40
CA ARG A 33 7.10 11.90 1.47
C ARG A 33 7.42 13.37 1.79
N LYS A 34 6.74 14.32 1.14
CA LYS A 34 6.88 15.77 1.41
C LYS A 34 6.44 16.15 2.82
N LYS A 35 5.50 15.39 3.40
CA LYS A 35 5.13 15.55 4.81
C LYS A 35 6.14 14.93 5.77
N GLY A 36 7.17 14.24 5.28
CA GLY A 36 8.26 13.67 6.07
C GLY A 36 7.98 12.27 6.59
N TYR A 37 7.00 11.55 6.03
CA TYR A 37 6.82 10.14 6.34
C TYR A 37 7.86 9.29 5.57
N ASP A 38 8.42 8.28 6.21
CA ASP A 38 9.12 7.21 5.48
C ASP A 38 8.07 6.36 4.75
N VAL A 39 8.19 6.29 3.43
CA VAL A 39 7.29 5.52 2.58
C VAL A 39 8.14 4.53 1.81
N ARG A 40 7.81 3.24 1.92
CA ARG A 40 8.45 2.17 1.15
C ARG A 40 7.49 1.71 0.07
N THR A 41 7.79 2.09 -1.17
CA THR A 41 6.91 1.80 -2.31
C THR A 41 7.27 0.45 -2.93
N CYS A 42 6.28 -0.42 -3.09
CA CYS A 42 6.41 -1.69 -3.79
C CYS A 42 5.45 -1.74 -4.98
N PHE A 43 5.98 -2.03 -6.17
CA PHE A 43 5.18 -2.32 -7.35
C PHE A 43 4.99 -3.83 -7.48
N THR A 44 3.73 -4.28 -7.42
CA THR A 44 3.42 -5.70 -7.45
C THR A 44 3.53 -6.25 -8.86
N LYS A 45 3.79 -7.56 -8.96
CA LYS A 45 3.94 -8.30 -10.23
C LYS A 45 2.71 -9.16 -10.52
N SER A 46 2.05 -9.60 -9.44
CA SER A 46 0.84 -10.42 -9.39
C SER A 46 0.07 -10.09 -8.10
N LEU A 47 -1.12 -10.69 -7.95
CA LEU A 47 -1.90 -10.66 -6.71
C LEU A 47 -1.15 -11.38 -5.57
N ASP A 48 -0.54 -12.54 -5.86
CA ASP A 48 0.29 -13.26 -4.88
C ASP A 48 1.45 -12.41 -4.37
N HIS A 49 2.12 -11.63 -5.24
CA HIS A 49 3.16 -10.71 -4.81
C HIS A 49 2.60 -9.56 -3.95
N ALA A 50 1.35 -9.12 -4.18
CA ALA A 50 0.72 -8.13 -3.31
C ALA A 50 0.49 -8.68 -1.90
N ARG A 51 0.05 -9.94 -1.81
CA ARG A 51 -0.12 -10.66 -0.55
C ARG A 51 1.20 -10.86 0.18
N GLU A 52 2.24 -11.33 -0.51
CA GLU A 52 3.59 -11.53 0.07
C GLU A 52 4.13 -10.23 0.70
N MET A 53 4.02 -9.11 -0.01
CA MET A 53 4.45 -7.81 0.49
C MET A 53 3.63 -7.32 1.68
N ALA A 54 2.35 -7.69 1.74
CA ALA A 54 1.50 -7.40 2.86
C ALA A 54 1.85 -8.26 4.09
N GLU A 55 2.16 -9.55 3.91
CA GLU A 55 2.64 -10.44 4.97
C GLU A 55 3.96 -9.94 5.57
N ASP A 56 4.90 -9.52 4.74
CA ASP A 56 6.17 -8.94 5.19
C ASP A 56 5.96 -7.66 5.99
N ALA A 57 5.08 -6.77 5.52
CA ALA A 57 4.72 -5.55 6.23
C ALA A 57 3.98 -5.83 7.55
N GLY A 58 3.13 -6.87 7.57
CA GLY A 58 2.42 -7.34 8.76
C GLY A 58 3.37 -7.81 9.85
N ARG A 59 4.46 -8.51 9.48
CA ARG A 59 5.48 -9.04 10.39
C ARG A 59 6.49 -8.00 10.91
N SER A 60 6.70 -6.90 10.18
CA SER A 60 7.72 -5.90 10.54
C SER A 60 7.24 -4.97 11.66
N GLU A 61 7.96 -4.88 12.78
CA GLU A 61 7.62 -3.94 13.87
C GLU A 61 7.71 -2.46 13.43
N ASP A 62 8.63 -2.15 12.50
CA ASP A 62 8.82 -0.80 11.96
C ASP A 62 7.75 -0.37 10.95
N CYS A 63 6.91 -1.29 10.48
CA CYS A 63 5.82 -0.95 9.56
C CYS A 63 4.61 -0.45 10.36
N GLN A 64 4.31 0.84 10.26
CA GLN A 64 3.22 1.44 11.02
C GLN A 64 1.86 1.35 10.31
N MET A 65 1.86 1.20 8.99
CA MET A 65 0.66 1.13 8.17
C MET A 65 0.97 0.52 6.80
N VAL A 66 -0.01 -0.15 6.22
CA VAL A 66 -0.01 -0.54 4.81
C VAL A 66 -1.00 0.32 4.03
N ALA A 67 -0.56 0.90 2.94
CA ALA A 67 -1.38 1.59 1.95
C ALA A 67 -1.41 0.76 0.66
N VAL A 68 -2.59 0.43 0.16
CA VAL A 68 -2.75 -0.35 -1.07
C VAL A 68 -3.42 0.48 -2.17
N ALA A 69 -2.76 0.57 -3.32
CA ALA A 69 -3.28 1.18 -4.54
C ALA A 69 -3.56 0.09 -5.57
N GLY A 70 -4.84 -0.24 -5.77
CA GLY A 70 -5.28 -1.27 -6.71
C GLY A 70 -6.80 -1.32 -6.84
N GLY A 71 -7.30 -2.34 -7.54
CA GLY A 71 -8.72 -2.70 -7.51
C GLY A 71 -9.03 -3.66 -6.36
N ASP A 72 -10.28 -4.11 -6.26
CA ASP A 72 -10.77 -4.94 -5.16
C ASP A 72 -9.99 -6.24 -5.00
N GLY A 73 -9.60 -6.89 -6.10
CA GLY A 73 -8.75 -8.09 -6.04
C GLY A 73 -7.41 -7.84 -5.35
N THR A 74 -6.78 -6.70 -5.62
CA THR A 74 -5.52 -6.32 -4.96
C THR A 74 -5.74 -5.99 -3.49
N ALA A 75 -6.81 -5.25 -3.17
CA ALA A 75 -7.15 -4.94 -1.78
C ALA A 75 -7.42 -6.22 -0.99
N ARG A 76 -8.18 -7.17 -1.55
CA ARG A 76 -8.47 -8.47 -0.95
C ARG A 76 -7.20 -9.26 -0.60
N ASP A 77 -6.26 -9.36 -1.53
CA ASP A 77 -5.02 -10.11 -1.30
C ASP A 77 -4.10 -9.43 -0.28
N VAL A 78 -4.07 -8.09 -0.25
CA VAL A 78 -3.38 -7.36 0.83
C VAL A 78 -4.07 -7.59 2.18
N ILE A 79 -5.40 -7.59 2.24
CA ILE A 79 -6.15 -7.89 3.48
C ILE A 79 -5.80 -9.29 3.99
N HIS A 80 -5.79 -10.31 3.11
CA HIS A 80 -5.38 -11.66 3.50
C HIS A 80 -3.94 -11.71 4.02
N GLY A 81 -3.01 -10.97 3.39
CA GLY A 81 -1.63 -10.92 3.87
C GLY A 81 -1.47 -10.23 5.23
N LEU A 82 -2.40 -9.34 5.60
CA LEU A 82 -2.39 -8.63 6.89
C LEU A 82 -3.22 -9.32 7.98
N GLU A 83 -3.86 -10.45 7.68
CA GLU A 83 -4.70 -11.14 8.65
C GLU A 83 -3.92 -11.46 9.93
N GLY A 84 -4.50 -11.09 11.08
CA GLY A 84 -3.86 -11.26 12.39
C GLY A 84 -2.69 -10.31 12.72
N SER A 85 -2.23 -9.48 11.78
CA SER A 85 -1.10 -8.56 12.01
C SER A 85 -1.44 -7.35 12.89
N GLY A 86 -2.73 -6.99 12.98
CA GLY A 86 -3.19 -5.77 13.64
C GLY A 86 -2.76 -4.45 12.96
N LYS A 87 -2.08 -4.52 11.81
CA LYS A 87 -1.61 -3.33 11.09
C LYS A 87 -2.77 -2.58 10.44
N PRO A 88 -2.85 -1.25 10.58
CA PRO A 88 -3.79 -0.44 9.84
C PRO A 88 -3.60 -0.59 8.32
N LEU A 89 -4.72 -0.70 7.60
CA LEU A 89 -4.77 -0.72 6.14
C LEU A 89 -5.50 0.53 5.61
N MET A 90 -4.88 1.20 4.64
CA MET A 90 -5.51 2.27 3.87
C MET A 90 -5.68 1.82 2.42
N VAL A 91 -6.91 1.84 1.91
CA VAL A 91 -7.20 1.54 0.51
C VAL A 91 -7.23 2.84 -0.28
N ILE A 92 -6.43 2.88 -1.34
CA ILE A 92 -6.35 4.00 -2.28
C ILE A 92 -7.10 3.60 -3.55
N PRO A 93 -8.27 4.20 -3.80
CA PRO A 93 -9.12 3.78 -4.90
C PRO A 93 -8.45 4.08 -6.23
N CYS A 94 -8.11 3.02 -6.96
CA CYS A 94 -7.57 3.11 -8.32
C CYS A 94 -8.60 2.64 -9.36
N GLY A 95 -9.75 2.14 -8.92
CA GLY A 95 -10.86 1.72 -9.78
C GLY A 95 -11.49 2.89 -10.54
N THR A 96 -12.18 2.55 -11.62
CA THR A 96 -12.81 3.49 -12.55
C THR A 96 -14.16 2.93 -12.97
N GLU A 97 -15.06 2.63 -12.03
CA GLU A 97 -16.44 2.43 -12.49
C GLU A 97 -16.88 3.61 -13.37
#